data_AF-A0A4Y8TZU3-F1
#
_entry.id   AF-A0A4Y8TZU3-F1
#
_cell.length_a   1.000
_cell.length_b   1.000
_cell.length_c   1.000
_cell.angle_alpha   90.00
_cell.angle_beta   90.00
_cell.angle_gamma   90.00
#
_symmetry.space_group_name_H-M   'P 1'
#
loop_
_entity.id
_entity.type
_entity.pdbx_description
1 polymer ?
#
loop_
_entity_poly.entity_id
_entity_poly.type
_entity_poly.pdbx_seq_one_letter_code
_entity_poly.pdbx_strand_id
1 'polypeptide(L)'
;MTAQPVEPTLDDRVEAVLEAFCTAYRSDFGKDSDSYHLCLKPVTQADLVNAIATNLGVIISDAKITEILSEVYELHQIDGRCLLFEGEEYDPGDAGYGYALSDREESHRRFIRCLIREQAEKGK
;
A
#
# COMPACT_ATOMS: atom_id res chain seq x y z
N MET A 1 29.71 9.77 -21.75
CA MET A 1 29.13 9.94 -20.40
C MET A 1 28.49 8.61 -20.01
N THR A 2 29.17 7.81 -19.21
CA THR A 2 28.59 6.61 -18.59
C THR A 2 27.79 7.06 -17.39
N ALA A 3 26.46 7.12 -17.49
CA ALA A 3 25.62 7.20 -16.32
C ALA A 3 25.89 5.94 -15.49
N GLN A 4 26.54 6.09 -14.33
CA GLN A 4 26.59 4.98 -13.37
C GLN A 4 25.14 4.71 -12.93
N PRO A 5 24.73 3.44 -12.83
CA PRO A 5 23.42 3.12 -12.29
C PRO A 5 23.37 3.64 -10.86
N VAL A 6 22.49 4.62 -10.61
CA VAL A 6 22.21 5.09 -9.26
C VAL A 6 21.50 3.94 -8.56
N GLU A 7 22.12 3.39 -7.52
CA GLU A 7 21.46 2.36 -6.73
C GLU A 7 20.18 2.95 -6.11
N PRO A 8 19.04 2.24 -6.18
CA PRO A 8 17.79 2.74 -5.65
C PRO A 8 17.91 2.90 -4.13
N THR A 9 17.44 4.03 -3.62
CA THR A 9 17.44 4.33 -2.19
C THR A 9 16.48 3.41 -1.45
N LEU A 10 16.56 3.37 -0.11
CA LEU A 10 15.60 2.61 0.69
C LEU A 10 14.16 3.08 0.45
N ASP A 11 13.95 4.39 0.34
CA ASP A 11 12.63 4.96 0.08
C ASP A 11 12.10 4.56 -1.30
N ASP A 12 12.96 4.50 -2.34
CA ASP A 12 12.57 3.99 -3.67
C ASP A 12 12.15 2.51 -3.63
N ARG A 13 12.88 1.69 -2.86
CA ARG A 13 12.58 0.26 -2.70
C ARG A 13 11.28 0.05 -1.91
N VAL A 14 11.05 0.85 -0.87
CA VAL A 14 9.80 0.84 -0.10
C VAL A 14 8.61 1.22 -0.99
N GLU A 15 8.76 2.25 -1.83
CA GLU A 15 7.70 2.63 -2.76
C GLU A 15 7.41 1.54 -3.80
N ALA A 16 8.46 0.89 -4.33
CA ALA A 16 8.30 -0.24 -5.25
C ALA A 16 7.53 -1.40 -4.62
N VAL A 17 7.76 -1.68 -3.32
CA VAL A 17 7.00 -2.70 -2.60
C VAL A 17 5.56 -2.27 -2.34
N LEU A 18 5.32 -1.00 -1.96
CA LEU A 18 3.96 -0.47 -1.83
C LEU A 18 3.18 -0.63 -3.15
N GLU A 19 3.80 -0.29 -4.29
CA GLU A 19 3.17 -0.45 -5.61
C GLU A 19 2.91 -1.93 -5.94
N ALA A 20 3.78 -2.86 -5.50
CA ALA A 20 3.54 -4.28 -5.63
C ALA A 20 2.31 -4.73 -4.82
N PHE A 21 2.14 -4.25 -3.59
CA PHE A 21 0.92 -4.50 -2.81
C PHE A 21 -0.33 -3.91 -3.48
N CYS A 22 -0.28 -2.68 -3.98
CA CYS A 22 -1.40 -2.05 -4.72
C CYS A 22 -1.73 -2.83 -6.01
N THR A 23 -0.73 -3.38 -6.69
CA THR A 23 -0.91 -4.19 -7.91
C THR A 23 -1.51 -5.56 -7.59
N ALA A 24 -1.02 -6.22 -6.53
CA ALA A 24 -1.60 -7.46 -6.03
C ALA A 24 -3.07 -7.26 -5.63
N TYR A 25 -3.35 -6.18 -4.89
CA TYR A 25 -4.70 -5.80 -4.51
C TYR A 25 -5.62 -5.60 -5.72
N ARG A 26 -5.21 -4.77 -6.69
CA ARG A 26 -6.01 -4.51 -7.90
C ARG A 26 -6.25 -5.77 -8.74
N SER A 27 -5.30 -6.69 -8.77
CA SER A 27 -5.40 -7.94 -9.54
C SER A 27 -6.42 -8.93 -8.98
N ASP A 28 -6.55 -9.00 -7.65
CA ASP A 28 -7.40 -9.98 -6.98
C ASP A 28 -8.70 -9.42 -6.39
N PHE A 29 -8.73 -8.13 -6.03
CA PHE A 29 -9.84 -7.51 -5.29
C PHE A 29 -10.40 -6.22 -5.93
N GLY A 30 -9.90 -5.79 -7.10
CA GLY A 30 -10.34 -4.54 -7.71
C GLY A 30 -11.88 -4.42 -7.85
N LYS A 31 -12.40 -3.19 -7.70
CA LYS A 31 -13.77 -2.60 -7.83
C LYS A 31 -15.06 -3.44 -7.63
N ASP A 32 -15.05 -4.75 -7.80
CA ASP A 32 -16.22 -5.64 -7.71
C ASP A 32 -16.09 -6.69 -6.57
N SER A 33 -15.04 -6.64 -5.75
CA SER A 33 -14.85 -7.61 -4.67
C SER A 33 -15.42 -7.14 -3.34
N ASP A 34 -16.64 -7.59 -3.02
CA ASP A 34 -17.29 -7.55 -1.70
C ASP A 34 -16.61 -8.46 -0.63
N SER A 35 -15.41 -8.95 -0.92
CA SER A 35 -14.78 -10.02 -0.15
C SER A 35 -14.08 -9.47 1.09
N TYR A 36 -14.70 -9.66 2.25
CA TYR A 36 -14.12 -9.47 3.59
C TYR A 36 -12.84 -10.31 3.86
N HIS A 37 -12.48 -11.22 2.97
CA HIS A 37 -11.29 -12.07 3.09
C HIS A 37 -10.19 -11.63 2.12
N LEU A 38 -9.19 -10.92 2.66
CA LEU A 38 -7.97 -10.53 1.95
C LEU A 38 -7.02 -11.72 1.79
N CYS A 39 -7.43 -12.70 1.00
CA CYS A 39 -6.58 -13.81 0.59
C CYS A 39 -6.18 -13.65 -0.87
N LEU A 40 -4.92 -13.31 -1.13
CA LEU A 40 -4.37 -13.29 -2.48
C LEU A 40 -4.43 -14.68 -3.11
N LYS A 41 -4.65 -14.74 -4.42
CA LYS A 41 -4.47 -15.97 -5.18
C LYS A 41 -3.00 -16.41 -5.09
N PRO A 42 -2.71 -17.72 -5.13
CA PRO A 42 -1.35 -18.23 -4.97
C PRO A 42 -0.32 -17.61 -5.93
N VAL A 43 -0.72 -17.31 -7.17
CA VAL A 43 0.13 -16.67 -8.18
C VAL A 43 0.47 -15.24 -7.75
N THR A 44 -0.54 -14.44 -7.42
CA THR A 44 -0.39 -13.05 -6.96
C THR A 44 0.43 -12.97 -5.68
N GLN A 45 0.22 -13.90 -4.74
CA GLN A 45 1.01 -13.98 -3.51
C GLN A 45 2.48 -14.30 -3.80
N ALA A 46 2.77 -15.24 -4.70
CA ALA A 46 4.14 -15.56 -5.09
C ALA A 46 4.84 -14.36 -5.77
N ASP A 47 4.14 -13.64 -6.64
CA ASP A 47 4.66 -12.44 -7.30
C ASP A 47 4.96 -11.32 -6.28
N LEU A 48 4.07 -11.12 -5.31
CA LEU A 48 4.26 -10.14 -4.23
C LEU A 48 5.46 -10.50 -3.35
N VAL A 49 5.58 -11.76 -2.93
CA VAL A 49 6.71 -12.24 -2.12
C VAL A 49 8.03 -12.07 -2.89
N ASN A 50 8.04 -12.36 -4.19
CA ASN A 50 9.21 -12.16 -5.03
C ASN A 50 9.58 -10.66 -5.16
N ALA A 51 8.59 -9.78 -5.32
CA ALA A 51 8.82 -8.34 -5.37
C ALA A 51 9.40 -7.79 -4.05
N ILE A 52 8.89 -8.26 -2.90
CA ILE A 52 9.41 -7.92 -1.57
C ILE A 52 10.87 -8.38 -1.44
N ALA A 53 11.15 -9.65 -1.76
CA ALA A 53 12.50 -10.20 -1.67
C ALA A 53 13.49 -9.48 -2.60
N THR A 54 13.06 -9.12 -3.81
CA THR A 54 13.89 -8.42 -4.80
C THR A 54 14.23 -6.99 -4.37
N ASN A 55 13.26 -6.26 -3.81
CA ASN A 55 13.45 -4.84 -3.48
C ASN A 55 14.07 -4.64 -2.09
N LEU A 56 13.64 -5.42 -1.09
CA LEU A 56 14.05 -5.23 0.31
C LEU A 56 15.09 -6.24 0.77
N GLY A 57 15.25 -7.37 0.09
CA GLY A 57 16.17 -8.43 0.50
C GLY A 57 15.74 -9.18 1.77
N VAL A 58 14.47 -9.06 2.17
CA VAL A 58 13.93 -9.68 3.39
C VAL A 58 12.76 -10.60 3.06
N ILE A 59 12.53 -11.58 3.95
CA ILE A 59 11.35 -12.43 3.92
C ILE A 59 10.37 -11.88 4.96
N ILE A 60 9.19 -11.46 4.49
CA ILE A 60 8.11 -10.98 5.35
C ILE A 60 7.18 -12.15 5.65
N SER A 61 6.67 -12.24 6.88
CA SER A 61 5.71 -13.29 7.26
C SER A 61 4.35 -13.09 6.61
N ASP A 62 3.62 -14.17 6.37
CA ASP A 62 2.26 -14.10 5.82
C ASP A 62 1.33 -13.20 6.65
N ALA A 63 1.45 -13.25 7.98
CA ALA A 63 0.69 -12.38 8.88
C ALA A 63 0.93 -10.89 8.61
N LYS A 64 2.18 -10.50 8.35
CA LYS A 64 2.54 -9.11 8.04
C LYS A 64 2.15 -8.72 6.61
N ILE A 65 2.18 -9.66 5.66
CA ILE A 65 1.63 -9.44 4.32
C ILE A 65 0.13 -9.15 4.40
N THR A 66 -0.62 -9.94 5.17
CA THR A 66 -2.06 -9.72 5.39
C THR A 66 -2.34 -8.38 6.08
N GLU A 67 -1.55 -8.01 7.09
CA GLU A 67 -1.65 -6.70 7.75
C GLU A 67 -1.45 -5.54 6.78
N ILE A 68 -0.40 -5.59 5.95
CA ILE A 68 -0.15 -4.54 4.95
C ILE A 68 -1.25 -4.52 3.88
N LEU A 69 -1.74 -5.69 3.46
CA LEU A 69 -2.87 -5.80 2.53
C LEU A 69 -4.15 -5.22 3.10
N SER A 70 -4.42 -5.34 4.41
CA SER A 70 -5.59 -4.69 5.02
C SER A 70 -5.51 -3.17 4.96
N GLU A 71 -4.32 -2.60 5.15
CA GLU A 71 -4.13 -1.16 5.02
C GLU A 71 -4.27 -0.70 3.56
N VAL A 72 -3.80 -1.49 2.60
CA VAL A 72 -3.98 -1.21 1.17
C VAL A 72 -5.44 -1.35 0.74
N TYR A 73 -6.18 -2.30 1.31
CA TYR A 73 -7.62 -2.42 1.11
C TYR A 73 -8.34 -1.17 1.60
N GLU A 74 -8.04 -0.72 2.83
CA GLU A 74 -8.62 0.51 3.39
C GLU A 74 -8.28 1.70 2.49
N LEU A 75 -7.02 1.86 2.06
CA LEU A 75 -6.60 2.93 1.15
C LEU A 75 -7.49 3.03 -0.11
N HIS A 76 -7.87 1.89 -0.71
CA HIS A 76 -8.68 1.86 -1.93
C HIS A 76 -10.20 1.89 -1.68
N GLN A 77 -10.64 1.77 -0.43
CA GLN A 77 -12.05 1.82 -0.02
C GLN A 77 -12.50 3.20 0.47
N ILE A 78 -11.57 4.14 0.66
CA ILE A 78 -11.86 5.48 1.20
C ILE A 78 -12.66 6.34 0.20
N ASP A 79 -12.52 6.10 -1.10
CA ASP A 79 -13.20 6.86 -2.16
C ASP A 79 -14.73 6.68 -2.11
N GLY A 80 -15.46 7.79 -2.02
CA GLY A 80 -16.92 7.83 -1.96
C GLY A 80 -17.55 7.65 -0.57
N ARG A 81 -16.75 7.55 0.50
CA ARG A 81 -17.23 7.54 1.90
C ARG A 81 -17.16 8.93 2.53
N CYS A 82 -18.03 9.22 3.50
CA CYS A 82 -17.92 10.42 4.34
C CYS A 82 -16.59 10.41 5.12
N LEU A 83 -15.86 11.52 5.11
CA LEU A 83 -14.54 11.64 5.72
C LEU A 83 -14.58 12.62 6.88
N LEU A 84 -14.03 12.23 8.03
CA LEU A 84 -13.75 13.17 9.11
C LEU A 84 -12.34 13.73 8.92
N PHE A 85 -12.22 15.04 8.73
CA PHE A 85 -10.96 15.75 8.57
C PHE A 85 -10.98 17.05 9.38
N GLU A 86 -9.96 17.26 10.21
CA GLU A 86 -9.85 18.42 11.12
C GLU A 86 -11.08 18.69 12.02
N GLY A 87 -11.87 17.66 12.31
CA GLY A 87 -13.10 17.75 13.12
C GLY A 87 -14.35 18.12 12.33
N GLU A 88 -14.25 18.24 11.01
CA GLU A 88 -15.37 18.43 10.09
C GLU A 88 -15.63 17.14 9.29
N GLU A 89 -16.91 16.85 9.04
CA GLU A 89 -17.33 15.75 8.19
C GLU A 89 -17.51 16.27 6.76
N TYR A 90 -16.84 15.60 5.81
CA TYR A 90 -16.86 15.91 4.39
C TYR A 90 -17.58 14.79 3.65
N ASP A 91 -18.72 15.11 3.06
CA ASP A 91 -19.43 14.23 2.13
C ASP A 91 -18.77 14.26 0.75
N PRO A 92 -18.88 13.19 -0.07
CA PRO A 92 -18.34 13.17 -1.43
C PRO A 92 -18.82 14.32 -2.34
N GLY A 93 -19.94 14.95 -2.01
CA GLY A 93 -20.49 16.11 -2.72
C GLY A 93 -19.89 17.45 -2.31
N ASP A 94 -19.10 17.50 -1.23
CA ASP A 94 -18.58 18.75 -0.69
C ASP A 94 -17.36 19.26 -1.47
N ALA A 95 -17.25 20.58 -1.59
CA ALA A 95 -16.13 21.22 -2.30
C ALA A 95 -14.76 20.92 -1.66
N GLY A 96 -14.73 20.63 -0.34
CA GLY A 96 -13.52 20.25 0.39
C GLY A 96 -13.20 18.76 0.38
N TYR A 97 -14.10 17.91 -0.13
CA TYR A 97 -13.95 16.46 -0.10
C TYR A 97 -12.67 15.99 -0.77
N GLY A 98 -12.36 16.52 -1.96
CA GLY A 98 -11.16 16.13 -2.70
C GLY A 98 -9.87 16.45 -1.95
N TYR A 99 -9.85 17.54 -1.18
CA TYR A 99 -8.71 17.90 -0.32
C TYR A 99 -8.60 16.95 0.87
N ALA A 100 -9.70 16.72 1.59
CA ALA A 100 -9.75 15.80 2.72
C ALA A 100 -9.39 14.36 2.32
N LEU A 101 -9.86 13.91 1.15
CA LEU A 101 -9.53 12.62 0.56
C LEU A 101 -8.03 12.51 0.26
N SER A 102 -7.46 13.51 -0.43
CA SER A 102 -6.04 13.51 -0.80
C SER A 102 -5.12 13.48 0.43
N ASP A 103 -5.43 14.27 1.46
CA ASP A 103 -4.63 14.28 2.70
C ASP A 103 -4.73 12.94 3.43
N ARG A 104 -5.94 12.37 3.51
CA ARG A 104 -6.15 11.06 4.11
C ARG A 104 -5.42 9.96 3.36
N GLU A 105 -5.48 9.96 2.02
CA GLU A 105 -4.75 9.01 1.18
C GLU A 105 -3.23 9.13 1.38
N GLU A 106 -2.69 10.36 1.45
CA GLU A 106 -1.27 10.59 1.70
C GLU A 106 -0.86 10.09 3.08
N SER A 107 -1.64 10.41 4.11
CA SER A 107 -1.41 9.96 5.49
C SER A 107 -1.42 8.43 5.59
N HIS A 108 -2.38 7.78 4.95
CA HIS A 108 -2.50 6.32 4.95
C HIS A 108 -1.36 5.66 4.15
N ARG A 109 -1.00 6.19 2.98
CA ARG A 109 0.19 5.74 2.23
C ARG A 109 1.46 5.88 3.07
N ARG A 110 1.62 6.99 3.80
CA ARG A 110 2.76 7.19 4.69
C ARG A 110 2.81 6.14 5.80
N PHE A 111 1.67 5.79 6.38
CA PHE A 111 1.57 4.72 7.36
C PHE A 111 2.02 3.37 6.78
N ILE A 112 1.54 3.00 5.59
CA ILE A 112 1.92 1.74 4.93
C ILE A 112 3.42 1.71 4.62
N ARG A 113 3.99 2.83 4.13
CA ARG A 113 5.44 2.95 3.90
C ARG A 113 6.23 2.68 5.18
N CYS A 114 5.77 3.19 6.33
CA CYS A 114 6.41 2.91 7.62
C CYS A 114 6.37 1.41 7.96
N LEU A 115 5.22 0.73 7.79
CA LEU A 115 5.10 -0.71 8.04
C LEU A 115 6.08 -1.54 7.19
N ILE A 116 6.21 -1.19 5.90
CA ILE A 116 7.14 -1.84 4.97
C ILE A 116 8.60 -1.57 5.39
N ARG A 117 8.91 -0.30 5.70
CA ARG A 117 10.26 0.12 6.10
C ARG A 117 10.73 -0.60 7.37
N GLU A 118 9.84 -0.78 8.35
CA GLU A 118 10.16 -1.55 9.55
C GLU A 118 10.61 -2.98 9.22
N GLN A 119 10.03 -3.62 8.19
CA GLN A 119 10.45 -4.97 7.80
C GLN A 119 11.83 -4.98 7.15
N ALA A 120 12.14 -3.96 6.35
CA ALA A 120 13.46 -3.79 5.75
C ALA A 120 14.56 -3.56 6.81
N GLU A 121 14.22 -2.86 7.89
CA GLU A 121 15.14 -2.56 8.99
C GLU A 121 15.28 -3.74 9.98
N LYS A 122 14.21 -4.53 10.20
CA LYS A 122 14.22 -5.74 11.05
C LYS A 122 14.99 -6.92 10.45
N GLY A 123 15.22 -6.93 9.13
CA GLY A 123 15.93 -7.99 8.42
C GLY A 123 17.46 -7.83 8.34
N LYS A 124 18.03 -6.81 8.98
CA LYS A 124 19.47 -6.60 9.14
C LYS A 124 19.97 -7.14 10.48
#